data_AF-A0A924YEU6-F1
#
_entry.id   AF-A0A924YEU6-F1
#
_cell.length_a   1.000
_cell.length_b   1.000
_cell.length_c   1.000
_cell.angle_alpha   90.00
_cell.angle_beta   90.00
_cell.angle_gamma   90.00
#
_symmetry.space_group_name_H-M   'P 1'
#
loop_
_entity.id
_entity.type
_entity.pdbx_description
1 polymer ?
#
loop_
_entity_poly.entity_id
_entity_poly.type
_entity_poly.pdbx_seq_one_letter_code
_entity_poly.pdbx_strand_id
1 'polypeptide(L)'
;MQRTNQRGLSAILGVLLILLCVHGVSLAQDSEPGPVINLILSAASALNNAGANGPVEETAAVYAEPTQTPSPADDVVLYNGMIAERTADGGFILGDPNAPVTIVAFEDFTC
;
A
#
# COMPACT_ATOMS: atom_id res chain seq x y z
N MET A 1 -12.32 -16.23 46.68
CA MET A 1 -10.86 -15.97 46.71
C MET A 1 -10.25 -16.56 45.44
N GLN A 2 -10.13 -15.77 44.37
CA GLN A 2 -9.51 -16.18 43.11
C GLN A 2 -8.35 -15.20 42.83
N ARG A 3 -7.12 -15.63 43.13
CA ARG A 3 -5.90 -14.99 42.64
C ARG A 3 -5.38 -15.83 41.48
N THR A 4 -5.93 -15.64 40.29
CA THR A 4 -5.44 -16.30 39.08
C THR A 4 -4.43 -15.40 38.36
N ASN A 5 -3.17 -15.84 38.37
CA ASN A 5 -2.19 -15.70 37.29
C ASN A 5 -2.00 -14.32 36.62
N GLN A 6 -1.68 -13.31 37.40
CA GLN A 6 -1.23 -12.00 36.89
C GLN A 6 0.14 -12.07 36.15
N ARG A 7 0.93 -13.13 36.37
CA ARG A 7 2.25 -13.29 35.74
C ARG A 7 2.21 -13.72 34.28
N GLY A 8 1.12 -14.38 33.84
CA GLY A 8 0.98 -14.79 32.44
C GLY A 8 0.57 -13.65 31.50
N LEU A 9 -0.22 -12.70 32.00
CA LEU A 9 -0.79 -11.63 31.19
C LEU A 9 0.27 -10.65 30.66
N SER A 10 1.30 -10.36 31.46
CA SER A 10 2.37 -9.44 31.07
C SER A 10 3.21 -9.98 29.91
N ALA A 11 3.45 -11.29 29.86
CA ALA A 11 4.22 -11.91 28.78
C ALA A 11 3.45 -11.89 27.45
N ILE A 12 2.14 -12.14 27.50
CA ILE A 12 1.29 -12.14 26.30
C ILE A 12 1.18 -10.73 25.70
N LEU A 13 1.03 -9.70 26.55
CA LEU A 13 0.95 -8.31 26.09
C LEU A 13 2.25 -7.83 25.43
N GLY A 14 3.40 -8.25 25.97
CA GLY A 14 4.71 -7.90 25.41
C GLY A 14 4.96 -8.50 24.03
N VAL A 15 4.61 -9.77 23.83
CA VAL A 15 4.77 -10.43 22.51
C VAL A 15 3.83 -9.82 21.46
N LEU A 16 2.60 -9.49 21.84
CA LEU A 16 1.65 -8.84 20.93
C LEU A 16 2.14 -7.46 20.46
N LEU A 17 2.75 -6.68 21.36
CA LEU A 17 3.30 -5.35 21.04
C LEU A 17 4.47 -5.46 20.04
N ILE A 18 5.39 -6.41 20.25
CA ILE A 18 6.52 -6.64 19.34
C ILE A 18 6.01 -7.10 17.96
N LEU A 19 4.99 -7.96 17.92
CA LEU A 19 4.39 -8.39 16.65
C LEU A 19 3.77 -7.22 15.87
N LEU A 20 3.12 -6.28 16.56
CA LEU A 20 2.56 -5.07 15.94
C LEU A 20 3.66 -4.14 15.39
N CYS A 21 4.81 -4.03 16.08
CA CYS A 21 5.95 -3.25 15.59
C CYS A 21 6.60 -3.85 14.34
N VAL A 22 6.71 -5.18 14.25
CA VAL A 22 7.34 -5.86 13.10
C VAL A 22 6.46 -5.82 11.85
N HIS A 23 5.14 -5.81 12.00
CA HIS A 23 4.20 -5.78 10.86
C HIS A 23 3.84 -4.38 10.37
N GLY A 24 4.54 -3.33 10.84
CA GLY A 24 4.50 -2.02 10.20
C GLY A 24 3.09 -1.43 10.05
N VAL A 25 2.23 -1.56 11.06
CA VAL A 25 0.98 -0.78 11.12
C VAL A 25 1.36 0.69 11.32
N SER A 26 1.65 1.35 10.20
CA SER A 26 1.84 2.79 10.14
C SER A 26 0.48 3.43 10.38
N LEU A 27 0.16 3.82 11.62
CA LEU A 27 -0.90 4.79 11.86
C LEU A 27 -0.42 6.14 11.33
N ALA A 28 -0.67 6.39 10.06
CA ALA A 28 -0.56 7.71 9.47
C ALA A 28 -1.58 8.63 10.17
N GLN A 29 -1.15 9.33 11.21
CA GLN A 29 -1.82 10.52 11.74
C GLN A 29 -1.21 11.76 11.10
N ASP A 30 -1.38 11.90 9.79
CA ASP A 30 -1.13 13.18 9.14
C ASP A 30 -2.24 13.44 8.11
N SER A 31 -3.31 14.06 8.59
CA SER A 31 -4.26 14.74 7.73
C SER A 31 -4.73 15.98 8.47
N GLU A 32 -3.93 17.03 8.42
CA GLU A 32 -4.44 18.39 8.56
C GLU A 32 -5.59 18.56 7.54
N PRO A 33 -6.85 18.76 7.96
CA PRO A 33 -7.93 18.99 7.02
C PRO A 33 -7.75 20.39 6.43
N GLY A 34 -7.12 20.46 5.27
CA GLY A 34 -7.10 21.67 4.46
C GLY A 34 -8.53 22.19 4.22
N PRO A 35 -8.73 23.50 4.06
CA PRO A 35 -10.06 24.17 4.07
C PRO A 35 -10.97 23.84 2.88
N VAL A 36 -10.66 22.83 2.08
CA VAL A 36 -11.40 22.47 0.86
C VAL A 36 -12.60 21.53 1.15
N ILE A 37 -12.64 20.90 2.34
CA ILE A 37 -13.67 19.90 2.68
C ILE A 37 -15.06 20.53 2.92
N ASN A 38 -15.13 21.84 3.21
CA ASN A 38 -16.41 22.50 3.49
C ASN A 38 -17.27 22.84 2.25
N LEU A 39 -16.74 22.70 1.03
CA LEU A 39 -17.55 22.97 -0.17
C LEU A 39 -18.32 21.73 -0.66
N ILE A 40 -17.86 20.52 -0.33
CA ILE A 40 -18.47 19.27 -0.81
C ILE A 40 -19.63 18.85 0.09
N LEU A 41 -19.59 19.18 1.39
CA LEU A 41 -20.61 18.74 2.35
C LEU A 41 -21.93 19.53 2.24
N SER A 42 -21.92 20.75 1.68
CA SER A 42 -23.15 21.55 1.47
C SER A 42 -23.91 21.18 0.18
N ALA A 43 -23.24 20.56 -0.80
CA ALA A 43 -23.89 20.05 -2.01
C ALA A 43 -24.61 18.71 -1.77
N ALA A 44 -24.09 17.89 -0.86
CA ALA A 44 -24.69 16.59 -0.55
C ALA A 44 -26.06 16.70 0.15
N SER A 45 -26.29 17.76 0.94
CA SER A 45 -27.59 17.96 1.62
C SER A 45 -28.70 18.48 0.70
N ALA A 46 -28.37 19.08 -0.44
CA ALA A 46 -29.37 19.58 -1.38
C ALA A 46 -29.97 18.48 -2.27
N LEU A 47 -29.26 17.36 -2.45
CA LEU A 47 -29.71 16.24 -3.29
C LEU A 47 -30.69 15.29 -2.58
N ASN A 48 -30.72 15.25 -1.26
CA ASN A 48 -31.54 14.26 -0.51
C ASN A 48 -33.03 14.63 -0.35
N ASN A 49 -33.49 15.77 -0.87
CA ASN A 49 -34.87 16.22 -0.69
C ASN A 49 -35.68 16.44 -2.00
N ALA A 50 -35.10 16.17 -3.17
CA ALA A 50 -35.87 16.17 -4.41
C ALA A 50 -36.35 14.74 -4.69
N GLY A 51 -37.53 14.41 -4.17
CA GLY A 51 -38.19 13.15 -4.42
C GLY A 51 -38.44 12.93 -5.92
N ALA A 52 -38.19 11.71 -6.37
CA ALA A 52 -38.75 11.18 -7.61
C ALA A 52 -38.74 9.64 -7.51
N ASN A 53 -39.80 9.09 -6.89
CA ASN A 53 -40.17 7.69 -7.08
C ASN A 53 -40.70 7.51 -8.51
N GLY A 54 -39.79 7.55 -9.50
CA GLY A 54 -40.05 7.03 -10.84
C GLY A 54 -39.73 5.54 -10.89
N PRO A 55 -40.37 4.75 -11.78
CA PRO A 55 -39.90 3.40 -12.08
C PRO A 55 -38.51 3.52 -12.69
N VAL A 56 -37.49 3.13 -11.93
CA VAL A 56 -36.12 3.07 -12.43
C VAL A 56 -36.07 1.88 -13.36
N GLU A 57 -36.17 2.12 -14.67
CA GLU A 57 -35.79 1.13 -15.67
C GLU A 57 -34.30 0.88 -15.46
N GLU A 58 -34.00 -0.29 -14.86
CA GLU A 58 -32.66 -0.79 -14.62
C GLU A 58 -31.97 -1.00 -15.97
N THR A 59 -31.40 0.10 -16.47
CA THR A 59 -30.49 0.08 -17.60
C THR A 59 -29.25 -0.66 -17.13
N ALA A 60 -29.17 -1.95 -17.46
CA ALA A 60 -28.02 -2.78 -17.18
C ALA A 60 -26.76 -2.02 -17.61
N ALA A 61 -25.95 -1.63 -16.63
CA ALA A 61 -24.68 -0.97 -16.90
C ALA A 61 -23.85 -1.93 -17.75
N VAL A 62 -23.60 -1.54 -19.00
CA VAL A 62 -22.66 -2.23 -19.87
C VAL A 62 -21.28 -1.94 -19.29
N TYR A 63 -20.81 -2.84 -18.42
CA TYR A 63 -19.44 -2.83 -17.96
C TYR A 63 -18.57 -3.13 -19.17
N ALA A 64 -17.90 -2.10 -19.70
CA ALA A 64 -16.81 -2.32 -20.64
C ALA A 64 -15.78 -3.20 -19.93
N GLU A 65 -15.43 -4.33 -20.55
CA GLU A 65 -14.33 -5.15 -20.06
C GLU A 65 -13.08 -4.27 -19.94
N PRO A 66 -12.32 -4.34 -18.84
CA PRO A 66 -11.10 -3.58 -18.70
C PRO A 66 -10.18 -3.97 -19.86
N THR A 67 -9.89 -3.01 -20.72
CA THR A 67 -8.86 -3.17 -21.76
C THR A 67 -7.57 -3.57 -21.06
N GLN A 68 -7.09 -4.78 -21.34
CA GLN A 68 -5.82 -5.24 -20.77
C GLN A 68 -4.73 -4.25 -21.17
N THR A 69 -4.06 -3.69 -20.17
CA THR A 69 -2.83 -2.95 -20.39
C THR A 69 -1.86 -3.93 -21.07
N PRO A 70 -1.26 -3.56 -22.22
CA PRO A 70 -0.31 -4.43 -22.88
C PRO A 70 0.78 -4.82 -21.88
N SER A 71 1.03 -6.12 -21.75
CA SER A 71 2.21 -6.60 -21.04
C SER A 71 3.41 -5.88 -21.65
N PRO A 72 4.35 -5.36 -20.82
CA PRO A 72 5.64 -4.93 -21.34
C PRO A 72 6.14 -6.04 -22.26
N ALA A 73 6.59 -5.69 -23.47
CA ALA A 73 7.31 -6.63 -24.29
C ALA A 73 8.42 -7.21 -23.40
N ASP A 74 8.64 -8.53 -23.44
CA ASP A 74 9.82 -9.17 -22.86
C ASP A 74 11.06 -8.62 -23.61
N ASP A 75 11.42 -7.37 -23.32
CA ASP A 75 12.78 -6.91 -23.48
C ASP A 75 13.55 -7.72 -22.43
N VAL A 76 14.08 -8.85 -22.89
CA VAL A 76 14.94 -9.74 -22.13
C VAL A 76 16.01 -8.88 -21.49
N VAL A 77 15.80 -8.51 -20.22
CA VAL A 77 16.77 -7.72 -19.50
C VAL A 77 17.99 -8.61 -19.36
N LEU A 78 19.07 -8.18 -20.00
CA LEU A 78 20.27 -8.96 -20.29
C LEU A 78 21.12 -9.17 -19.02
N TYR A 79 20.54 -9.69 -17.94
CA TYR A 79 21.26 -10.05 -16.71
C TYR A 79 21.72 -11.51 -16.70
N ASN A 80 21.57 -12.21 -17.83
CA ASN A 80 21.90 -13.62 -17.89
C ASN A 80 23.40 -13.83 -17.65
N GLY A 81 23.74 -14.48 -16.54
CA GLY A 81 25.13 -14.72 -16.11
C GLY A 81 25.72 -13.67 -15.15
N MET A 82 24.97 -12.64 -14.76
CA MET A 82 25.37 -11.72 -13.68
C MET A 82 24.78 -12.17 -12.34
N ILE A 83 25.56 -12.00 -11.26
CA ILE A 83 25.06 -12.22 -9.90
C ILE A 83 24.12 -11.06 -9.56
N ALA A 84 22.90 -11.40 -9.17
CA ALA A 84 21.91 -10.47 -8.66
C ALA A 84 21.52 -10.91 -7.25
N GLU A 85 21.65 -10.02 -6.27
CA GLU A 85 21.34 -10.28 -4.87
C GLU A 85 20.54 -9.13 -4.26
N ARG A 86 19.65 -9.45 -3.32
CA ARG A 86 19.02 -8.46 -2.44
C ARG A 86 19.57 -8.57 -1.04
N THR A 87 19.97 -7.44 -0.48
CA THR A 87 20.45 -7.36 0.90
C THR A 87 19.29 -7.28 1.89
N ALA A 88 19.56 -7.52 3.18
CA ALA A 88 18.53 -7.54 4.23
C ALA A 88 17.85 -6.18 4.47
N ASP A 89 18.53 -5.09 4.10
CA ASP A 89 18.03 -3.70 4.12
C ASP A 89 17.28 -3.31 2.83
N GLY A 90 17.14 -4.22 1.86
CA GLY A 90 16.38 -4.00 0.64
C GLY A 90 17.17 -3.39 -0.51
N GLY A 91 18.49 -3.22 -0.36
CA GLY A 91 19.39 -2.87 -1.44
C GLY A 91 19.46 -3.95 -2.53
N PHE A 92 19.80 -3.55 -3.74
CA PHE A 92 19.97 -4.45 -4.89
C PHE A 92 21.43 -4.41 -5.34
N ILE A 93 22.07 -5.58 -5.37
CA ILE A 93 23.45 -5.75 -5.85
C ILE A 93 23.38 -6.46 -7.20
N LEU A 94 24.08 -5.91 -8.18
CA LEU A 94 24.22 -6.48 -9.51
C LEU A 94 25.69 -6.46 -9.92
N GLY A 95 26.23 -7.63 -10.30
CA GLY A 95 27.60 -7.77 -10.82
C GLY A 95 28.54 -8.59 -9.93
N ASP A 96 29.85 -8.49 -10.17
CA ASP A 96 30.88 -9.22 -9.41
C ASP A 96 31.15 -8.53 -8.06
N PRO A 97 31.01 -9.20 -6.90
CA PRO A 97 31.33 -8.63 -5.59
C PRO A 97 32.81 -8.28 -5.42
N ASN A 98 33.72 -8.82 -6.26
CA ASN A 98 35.14 -8.51 -6.25
C ASN A 98 35.56 -7.51 -7.33
N ALA A 99 34.60 -6.85 -7.99
CA ALA A 99 34.92 -5.83 -8.99
C ALA A 99 35.77 -4.71 -8.38
N PRO A 100 36.78 -4.19 -9.11
CA PRO A 100 37.67 -3.12 -8.60
C PRO A 100 36.95 -1.78 -8.42
N VAL A 101 35.75 -1.64 -8.99
CA VAL A 101 34.92 -0.44 -8.93
C VAL A 101 33.49 -0.87 -8.61
N THR A 102 32.86 -0.13 -7.70
CA THR A 102 31.46 -0.31 -7.33
C THR A 102 30.71 1.00 -7.62
N ILE A 103 29.56 0.89 -8.27
CA ILE A 103 28.67 2.03 -8.53
C ILE A 103 27.49 1.94 -7.57
N VAL A 104 27.23 3.02 -6.84
CA VAL A 104 26.04 3.17 -6.00
C VAL A 104 25.09 4.10 -6.71
N ALA A 105 23.97 3.55 -7.20
CA ALA A 105 22.92 4.31 -7.86
C ALA A 105 21.74 4.52 -6.91
N PHE A 106 21.21 5.74 -6.89
CA PHE A 106 19.94 6.07 -6.25
C PHE A 106 18.92 6.25 -7.37
N GLU A 107 18.09 5.23 -7.57
CA GLU A 107 17.10 5.21 -8.64
C GLU A 107 15.71 5.51 -8.09
N ASP A 108 14.97 6.36 -8.80
CA ASP A 108 13.54 6.56 -8.63
C ASP A 108 12.87 6.06 -9.90
N PHE A 109 12.05 5.01 -9.78
CA PHE A 109 11.34 4.42 -10.92
C PHE A 109 10.25 5.33 -11.50
N THR A 110 10.01 6.51 -10.90
CA THR A 110 8.99 7.47 -11.30
C THR A 110 9.53 8.81 -11.82
N CYS A 111 10.85 9.00 -11.86
CA CYS A 111 11.50 10.22 -12.34
C CYS A 111 11.64 10.31 -13.86
#